data_AF-A0A3S0JDC0-F1
#
_entry.id   AF-A0A3S0JDC0-F1
#
_cell.length_a   1.000
_cell.length_b   1.000
_cell.length_c   1.000
_cell.angle_alpha   90.00
_cell.angle_beta   90.00
_cell.angle_gamma   90.00
#
_symmetry.space_group_name_H-M   'P 1'
#
loop_
_entity.id
_entity.type
_entity.pdbx_description
1 polymer ?
#
loop_
_entity_poly.entity_id
_entity_poly.type
_entity_poly.pdbx_seq_one_letter_code
_entity_poly.pdbx_strand_id
1 'polypeptide(L)' 'MEIIFGLITISLCVAVLFLLAFVWAVRSHQYDDTYTPAVRVLFEEQEENAQPRGQR' A
#
# COMPACT_ATOMS: atom_id res chain seq x y z
N MET A 1 -11.32 6.66 40.70
CA MET A 1 -12.32 6.33 39.66
C MET A 1 -12.21 7.23 38.44
N GLU A 2 -11.87 8.51 38.57
CA GLU A 2 -11.62 9.40 37.40
C GLU A 2 -10.56 8.90 36.42
N ILE A 3 -9.48 8.31 36.92
CA ILE A 3 -8.39 7.78 36.08
C ILE A 3 -8.91 6.70 35.12
N ILE A 4 -9.85 5.86 35.55
CA ILE A 4 -10.42 4.79 34.72
C ILE A 4 -11.18 5.39 33.54
N PHE A 5 -11.96 6.45 33.75
CA PHE A 5 -12.66 7.15 32.67
C PHE A 5 -11.68 7.80 31.68
N GLY A 6 -10.56 8.35 32.15
CA GLY A 6 -9.48 8.87 31.30
C GLY A 6 -8.83 7.78 30.45
N LEU A 7 -8.50 6.64 31.06
CA LEU A 7 -7.90 5.50 30.36
C LEU A 7 -8.81 4.90 29.29
N ILE A 8 -10.11 4.77 29.60
CA ILE A 8 -11.11 4.28 28.63
C ILE A 8 -11.19 5.24 27.44
N THR A 9 -11.24 6.55 27.69
CA THR A 9 -11.33 7.56 26.62
C THR A 9 -10.10 7.52 25.72
N ILE A 10 -8.89 7.47 26.30
CA ILE A 10 -7.65 7.40 25.53
C ILE A 10 -7.58 6.10 24.73
N SER A 11 -7.94 4.96 25.33
CA SER A 11 -7.96 3.66 24.66
C SER A 11 -8.93 3.66 23.47
N LEU A 12 -10.13 4.22 23.65
CA LEU A 12 -11.13 4.33 22.58
C LEU A 12 -10.65 5.25 21.45
N CYS A 13 -10.06 6.41 21.78
CA CYS A 13 -9.47 7.31 20.80
C CYS A 13 -8.39 6.62 19.97
N VAL A 14 -7.46 5.90 20.61
CA VAL A 14 -6.41 5.14 19.92
C VAL A 14 -7.02 4.08 19.01
N ALA A 15 -8.02 3.33 19.48
CA ALA A 15 -8.69 2.31 18.67
C ALA A 15 -9.36 2.89 17.41
N VAL A 16 -10.06 4.02 17.55
CA VAL A 16 -10.69 4.72 16.40
C VAL A 16 -9.64 5.25 15.43
N LEU A 17 -8.56 5.84 15.93
CA LEU A 17 -7.45 6.31 15.09
C LEU A 17 -6.83 5.17 14.29
N PHE A 18 -6.56 4.03 14.92
CA PHE A 18 -6.05 2.84 14.24
C PHE A 18 -7.03 2.32 13.18
N LEU A 19 -8.33 2.28 13.50
CA LEU A 19 -9.35 1.84 12.54
C LEU A 19 -9.42 2.76 11.32
N LEU A 20 -9.39 4.08 11.52
CA LEU A 20 -9.40 5.06 10.42
C LEU A 20 -8.13 4.95 9.56
N ALA A 21 -6.97 4.84 10.19
CA ALA A 21 -5.70 4.65 9.49
C ALA A 21 -5.70 3.34 8.69
N PHE A 22 -6.22 2.25 9.26
CA PHE A 22 -6.38 0.96 8.57
C PHE A 22 -7.28 1.08 7.34
N VAL A 23 -8.47 1.68 7.49
CA VAL A 23 -9.39 1.87 6.35
C VAL A 23 -8.79 2.76 5.28
N TRP A 24 -8.07 3.82 5.66
CA TRP A 24 -7.35 4.69 4.72
C TRP A 24 -6.28 3.92 3.94
N ALA A 25 -5.46 3.12 4.62
CA ALA A 25 -4.40 2.32 4.00
C ALA A 25 -4.96 1.24 3.04
N VAL A 26 -6.10 0.63 3.37
CA VAL A 26 -6.77 -0.33 2.47
C VAL A 26 -7.34 0.35 1.23
N ARG A 27 -7.87 1.57 1.38
CA ARG A 27 -8.44 2.34 0.28
C ARG A 27 -7.41 3.06 -0.58
N SER A 28 -6.19 3.26 -0.11
CA SER A 28 -5.15 3.99 -0.84
C SER A 28 -4.52 3.18 -1.98
N HIS A 29 -5.11 2.04 -2.36
CA HIS A 29 -4.67 1.18 -3.47
C HIS A 29 -3.19 0.77 -3.37
N GLN A 30 -2.61 0.81 -2.16
CA GLN A 30 -1.22 0.40 -1.89
C GLN A 30 -0.96 -1.07 -2.23
N TYR A 31 -2.02 -1.85 -2.41
CA TYR A 31 -2.00 -3.27 -2.80
C TYR A 31 -1.99 -3.50 -4.31
N ASP A 32 -2.06 -2.46 -5.15
CA ASP A 32 -2.09 -2.63 -6.61
C ASP A 32 -0.76 -3.06 -7.20
N ASP A 33 0.34 -2.77 -6.51
CA ASP A 33 1.66 -3.20 -6.93
C ASP A 33 1.88 -4.68 -6.54
N THR A 34 1.05 -5.55 -7.12
CA THR A 34 1.14 -7.01 -7.01
C THR A 34 2.23 -7.59 -7.90
N TYR A 35 2.76 -6.81 -8.83
CA TYR A 35 3.80 -7.20 -9.77
C TYR A 35 5.14 -6.58 -9.37
N THR A 36 5.94 -7.36 -8.68
CA THR A 36 7.21 -6.91 -8.08
C THR A 36 8.13 -6.25 -9.11
N PRO A 37 8.82 -5.15 -8.76
CA PRO A 37 9.75 -4.46 -9.66
C PRO A 37 10.81 -5.39 -10.28
N ALA A 38 11.26 -6.40 -9.52
CA ALA A 38 12.22 -7.40 -9.99
C ALA A 38 11.69 -8.25 -11.15
N VAL A 39 10.40 -8.55 -11.17
CA VAL A 39 9.77 -9.37 -12.23
C VAL A 39 9.55 -8.51 -13.47
N ARG A 40 9.12 -7.26 -13.28
CA ARG A 40 8.92 -6.30 -14.38
C ARG A 40 10.19 -6.09 -15.21
N VAL A 41 11.32 -5.84 -14.54
CA VAL A 41 12.62 -5.63 -15.19
C VAL A 41 13.07 -6.84 -16.02
N LEU A 42 12.83 -8.06 -15.56
CA LEU A 42 13.24 -9.28 -16.28
C LEU A 42 12.51 -9.47 -17.62
N PHE A 43 11.29 -8.95 -17.75
CA PHE A 43 10.48 -9.10 -18.95
C PHE A 43 10.48 -7.84 -19.84
N GLU A 44 10.76 -6.66 -19.30
CA GLU A 44 10.93 -5.42 -20.07
C GLU A 44 12.08 -5.51 -21.08
N GLU A 45 13.23 -6.10 -20.70
CA GLU A 45 14.38 -6.30 -21.61
C GLU A 45 14.06 -7.24 -22.78
N GLN A 46 13.05 -8.11 -22.61
CA GLN A 46 12.67 -9.12 -23.59
C GLN A 46 11.71 -8.56 -24.65
N GLU A 47 10.84 -7.62 -24.28
CA GLU A 47 9.94 -6.94 -25.22
C GLU A 47 10.68 -5.92 -26.11
N GLU A 48 11.68 -5.20 -25.57
CA GLU A 48 12.47 -4.23 -26.35
C GLU A 48 13.34 -4.91 -27.43
N ASN A 49 13.79 -6.15 -27.20
CA ASN A 49 14.53 -6.92 -28.21
C ASN A 49 13.63 -7.61 -29.25
N ALA A 50 12.34 -7.77 -28.97
CA ALA A 50 11.38 -8.39 -29.89
C ALA A 50 10.81 -7.41 -30.92
N GLN A 51 11.02 -6.10 -30.75
CA GLN A 51 10.71 -5.12 -31.78
C GLN A 51 11.77 -5.15 -32.89
N PRO A 52 11.37 -5.31 -34.17
CA PRO A 52 12.32 -5.18 -35.26
C PRO A 52 12.87 -3.75 -35.20
N ARG A 53 14.19 -3.66 -35.07
CA ARG A 53 15.00 -2.43 -34.93
C ARG A 53 14.97 -1.56 -36.19
N GLY A 54 13.79 -1.28 -36.70
CA GLY A 54 13.54 -0.71 -38.01
C GLY A 54 12.15 -0.10 -38.09
N GLN A 55 11.99 1.07 -37.46
CA GLN A 55 11.38 2.24 -38.07
C GLN A 55 11.56 3.47 -37.16
N ARG A 56 12.59 4.26 -37.54
CA ARG A 56 12.97 5.62 -37.12
C ARG A 56 13.99 5.74 -36.00
#